data_AF-A0AAD9VPF7-F1
#
_entry.id   AF-A0AAD9VPF7-F1
#
_cell.length_a   1.000
_cell.length_b   1.000
_cell.length_c   1.000
_cell.angle_alpha   90.00
_cell.angle_beta   90.00
_cell.angle_gamma   90.00
#
_symmetry.space_group_name_H-M   'P 1'
#
loop_
_entity.id
_entity.type
_entity.pdbx_description
1 polymer ?
#
loop_
_entity_poly.entity_id
_entity_poly.type
_entity_poly.pdbx_seq_one_letter_code
_entity_poly.pdbx_strand_id
1 'polypeptide(L)'
;MASQTQGIQQLLAAEKRAAEKVSEARKRKARRLKQAKEEAQDEIEKYRQERERQFREFEAKHMGSKEDVAARIEADTRVKIEEMIKAVSVHKEAVMREILELVYDIKPKVHQNYRVDM
;
A
#
# COMPACT_ATOMS: atom_id res chain seq x y z
N MET A 1 24.30 49.09 -69.64
CA MET A 1 23.18 48.14 -69.48
C MET A 1 23.57 46.84 -68.75
N ALA A 2 24.79 46.29 -68.89
CA ALA A 2 25.20 45.03 -68.23
C ALA A 2 25.41 45.10 -66.69
N SER A 3 25.72 46.29 -66.14
CA SER A 3 25.98 46.44 -64.69
C SER A 3 24.72 46.39 -63.83
N GLN A 4 23.56 46.73 -64.38
CA GLN A 4 22.30 46.78 -63.61
C GLN A 4 21.73 45.37 -63.39
N THR A 5 21.87 44.48 -64.37
CA THR A 5 21.42 43.08 -64.30
C THR A 5 22.25 42.24 -63.34
N GLN A 6 23.56 42.49 -63.23
CA GLN A 6 24.45 41.75 -62.32
C GLN A 6 24.17 42.07 -60.85
N GLY A 7 23.87 43.33 -60.51
CA GLY A 7 23.47 43.72 -59.15
C GLY A 7 22.14 43.12 -58.70
N ILE A 8 21.16 43.05 -59.59
CA ILE A 8 19.85 42.43 -59.32
C ILE A 8 20.01 40.93 -59.05
N GLN A 9 20.82 40.21 -59.84
CA GLN A 9 21.09 38.79 -59.60
C GLN A 9 21.75 38.54 -58.24
N GLN A 10 22.63 39.44 -57.80
CA GLN A 10 23.30 39.32 -56.51
C GLN A 10 22.33 39.52 -55.33
N LEU A 11 21.38 40.47 -55.47
CA LEU A 11 20.31 40.67 -54.49
C LEU A 11 19.37 39.48 -54.41
N LEU A 12 18.94 38.92 -55.56
CA LEU A 12 18.09 37.73 -55.60
C LEU A 12 18.79 36.51 -54.98
N ALA A 13 20.09 36.35 -55.20
CA ALA A 13 20.88 35.30 -54.56
C ALA A 13 20.99 35.49 -53.04
N ALA A 14 21.15 36.73 -52.57
CA ALA A 14 21.17 37.06 -51.15
C ALA A 14 19.81 36.81 -50.48
N GLU A 15 18.71 37.19 -51.15
CA GLU A 15 17.34 36.95 -50.71
C GLU A 15 17.06 35.45 -50.56
N LYS A 16 17.44 34.65 -51.56
CA LYS A 16 17.30 33.19 -51.51
C LYS A 16 18.06 32.57 -50.34
N ARG A 17 19.33 32.97 -50.12
CA ARG A 17 20.13 32.48 -48.98
C ARG A 17 19.52 32.89 -47.64
N ALA A 18 19.00 34.11 -47.53
CA ALA A 18 18.35 34.59 -46.31
C ALA A 18 17.07 33.79 -46.03
N ALA A 19 16.24 33.57 -47.05
CA ALA A 19 15.02 32.78 -46.96
C ALA A 19 15.31 31.32 -46.55
N GLU A 20 16.33 30.70 -47.16
CA GLU A 20 16.78 29.35 -46.80
C GLU A 20 17.26 29.28 -45.35
N LYS A 21 18.07 30.23 -44.90
CA LYS A 21 18.57 30.30 -43.52
C LYS A 21 17.44 30.44 -42.50
N VAL A 22 16.43 31.27 -42.80
CA VAL A 22 15.25 31.44 -41.94
C VAL A 22 14.39 30.18 -41.93
N SER A 23 14.17 29.56 -43.09
CA SER A 23 13.41 28.31 -43.22
C SER A 23 14.06 27.18 -42.42
N GLU A 24 15.38 27.02 -42.54
CA GLU A 24 16.14 26.02 -41.79
C GLU A 24 16.07 26.25 -40.28
N ALA A 25 16.18 27.51 -39.83
CA ALA A 25 16.02 27.86 -38.42
C ALA A 25 14.61 27.52 -37.89
N ARG A 26 13.55 27.79 -38.67
CA ARG A 26 12.17 27.43 -38.33
C ARG A 26 12.00 25.91 -38.26
N LYS A 27 12.52 25.17 -39.23
CA LYS A 27 12.48 23.69 -39.25
C LYS A 27 13.21 23.09 -38.05
N ARG A 28 14.38 23.64 -37.70
CA ARG A 28 15.14 23.23 -36.52
C ARG A 28 14.40 23.50 -35.21
N LYS A 29 13.74 24.66 -35.09
CA LYS A 29 12.90 25.00 -33.93
C LYS A 29 11.73 24.01 -33.81
N ALA A 30 11.01 23.75 -34.89
CA ALA A 30 9.90 22.80 -34.91
C ALA A 30 10.34 21.39 -34.52
N ARG A 31 11.49 20.93 -35.04
CA ARG A 31 12.07 19.63 -34.67
C ARG A 31 12.39 19.54 -33.19
N ARG A 32 13.05 20.56 -32.62
CA ARG A 32 13.37 20.60 -31.19
C ARG A 32 12.13 20.61 -30.30
N LEU A 33 11.09 21.34 -30.71
CA LEU A 33 9.82 21.34 -29.97
C LEU A 33 9.12 19.98 -30.02
N LYS A 34 9.16 19.28 -31.16
CA LYS A 34 8.60 17.93 -31.27
C LYS A 34 9.38 16.94 -30.42
N GLN A 35 10.71 16.98 -30.52
CA GLN A 35 11.61 16.14 -29.73
C GLN A 35 11.38 16.33 -28.22
N ALA A 36 11.30 17.58 -27.74
CA ALA A 36 11.04 17.84 -26.32
C ALA A 36 9.69 17.29 -25.84
N LYS A 37 8.67 17.28 -26.71
CA LYS A 37 7.37 16.67 -26.39
C LYS A 37 7.45 15.14 -26.33
N GLU A 38 8.12 14.53 -27.30
CA GLU A 38 8.32 13.07 -27.34
C GLU A 38 9.13 12.60 -26.12
N GLU A 39 10.23 13.28 -25.80
CA GLU A 39 11.07 12.96 -24.63
C GLU A 39 10.30 13.11 -23.31
N ALA A 40 9.48 14.16 -23.17
CA ALA A 40 8.63 14.33 -21.99
C ALA A 40 7.56 13.23 -21.88
N GLN A 41 6.97 12.82 -23.00
CA GLN A 41 5.98 11.74 -23.06
C GLN A 41 6.62 10.41 -22.64
N ASP A 42 7.80 10.10 -23.17
CA ASP A 42 8.58 8.90 -22.84
C ASP A 42 8.94 8.85 -21.34
N GLU A 43 9.32 9.99 -20.76
CA GLU A 43 9.63 10.08 -19.33
C GLU A 43 8.40 9.85 -18.45
N ILE A 44 7.24 10.43 -18.83
CA ILE A 44 5.96 10.19 -18.14
C ILE A 44 5.59 8.70 -18.21
N GLU A 45 5.75 8.07 -19.36
CA GLU A 45 5.41 6.65 -19.54
C GLU A 45 6.33 5.75 -18.71
N LYS A 46 7.64 6.01 -18.71
CA LYS A 46 8.60 5.30 -17.84
C LYS A 46 8.25 5.47 -16.37
N TYR A 47 7.91 6.68 -15.93
CA TYR A 47 7.51 6.92 -14.55
C TYR A 47 6.22 6.16 -14.20
N ARG A 48 5.24 6.13 -15.11
CA ARG A 48 4.01 5.37 -14.93
C ARG A 48 4.28 3.87 -14.79
N GLN A 49 5.10 3.30 -15.68
CA GLN A 49 5.47 1.88 -15.63
C GLN A 49 6.21 1.53 -14.33
N GLU A 50 7.14 2.38 -13.88
CA GLU A 50 7.86 2.21 -12.62
C GLU A 50 6.91 2.22 -11.42
N ARG A 51 5.98 3.18 -11.37
CA ARG A 51 4.97 3.28 -10.31
C ARG A 51 4.00 2.10 -10.31
N GLU A 52 3.60 1.63 -11.49
CA GLU A 52 2.74 0.47 -11.62
C GLU A 52 3.46 -0.81 -11.19
N ARG A 53 4.75 -0.97 -11.52
CA ARG A 53 5.57 -2.08 -11.02
C ARG A 53 5.66 -2.05 -9.50
N GLN A 54 6.00 -0.90 -8.91
CA GLN A 54 6.06 -0.74 -7.45
C GLN A 54 4.71 -1.05 -6.79
N PHE A 55 3.61 -0.61 -7.40
CA PHE A 55 2.27 -0.89 -6.90
C PHE A 55 1.97 -2.40 -6.93
N ARG A 56 2.22 -3.09 -8.05
CA ARG A 56 2.01 -4.54 -8.16
C ARG A 56 2.90 -5.34 -7.23
N GLU A 57 4.16 -4.94 -7.03
CA GLU A 57 5.05 -5.58 -6.05
C GLU A 57 4.54 -5.38 -4.62
N PHE A 58 4.05 -4.18 -4.30
CA PHE A 58 3.45 -3.90 -3.00
C PHE A 58 2.18 -4.72 -2.79
N GLU A 59 1.31 -4.78 -3.79
CA GLU A 59 0.10 -5.59 -3.78
C GLU A 59 0.42 -7.08 -3.60
N ALA A 60 1.35 -7.64 -4.37
CA ALA A 60 1.75 -9.04 -4.25
C ALA A 60 2.31 -9.38 -2.86
N LYS A 61 3.15 -8.49 -2.28
CA LYS A 61 3.70 -8.65 -0.92
C LYS A 61 2.62 -8.61 0.16
N HIS A 62 1.59 -7.80 -0.01
CA HIS A 62 0.58 -7.59 1.04
C HIS A 62 -0.68 -8.46 0.85
N MET A 63 -1.02 -8.88 -0.38
CA MET A 63 -2.16 -9.78 -0.63
C MET A 63 -1.94 -11.15 0.01
N GLY A 64 -0.72 -11.70 -0.04
CA GLY A 64 -0.39 -12.97 0.63
C GLY A 64 -0.43 -12.89 2.16
N SER A 65 -0.33 -11.68 2.74
CA SER A 65 -0.26 -11.53 4.20
C SER A 65 -1.56 -11.87 4.93
N LYS A 66 -2.72 -11.89 4.24
CA LYS A 66 -4.00 -12.20 4.89
C LYS A 66 -4.07 -13.67 5.32
N GLU A 67 -3.57 -14.57 4.48
CA GLU A 67 -3.50 -16.00 4.79
C GLU A 67 -2.45 -16.27 5.88
N ASP A 68 -1.30 -15.59 5.82
CA ASP A 68 -0.26 -15.68 6.87
C ASP A 68 -0.77 -15.20 8.23
N VAL A 69 -1.54 -14.11 8.26
CA VAL A 69 -2.13 -13.58 9.51
C VAL A 69 -3.18 -14.55 10.05
N ALA A 70 -4.05 -15.10 9.20
CA ALA A 70 -5.05 -16.08 9.64
C ALA A 70 -4.38 -17.34 10.21
N ALA A 71 -3.36 -17.87 9.54
CA ALA A 71 -2.60 -19.03 10.01
C ALA A 71 -1.90 -18.77 11.35
N ARG A 72 -1.33 -17.57 11.55
CA ARG A 72 -0.74 -17.17 12.84
C ARG A 72 -1.79 -17.08 13.95
N ILE A 73 -2.95 -16.47 13.67
CA ILE A 73 -4.05 -16.37 14.64
C ILE A 73 -4.53 -17.77 15.03
N GLU A 74 -4.68 -18.68 14.06
CA GLU A 74 -5.05 -20.06 14.36
C GLU A 74 -4.01 -20.78 15.22
N ALA A 75 -2.72 -20.63 14.91
CA ALA A 75 -1.64 -21.22 15.70
C ALA A 75 -1.65 -20.71 17.15
N ASP A 76 -1.72 -19.39 17.34
CA ASP A 76 -1.79 -18.78 18.67
C ASP A 76 -3.05 -19.20 19.44
N THR A 77 -4.18 -19.32 18.73
CA THR A 77 -5.44 -19.77 19.32
C THR A 77 -5.34 -21.21 19.81
N ARG A 78 -4.70 -22.10 19.05
CA ARG A 78 -4.46 -23.50 19.48
C ARG A 78 -3.59 -23.56 20.72
N VAL A 79 -2.51 -22.78 20.77
CA VAL A 79 -1.63 -22.69 21.95
C VAL A 79 -2.43 -22.24 23.19
N LYS A 80 -3.23 -21.17 23.07
CA LYS A 80 -4.06 -20.68 24.18
C LYS A 80 -5.10 -21.70 24.64
N ILE A 81 -5.70 -22.44 23.71
CA ILE A 81 -6.64 -23.52 24.06
C ILE A 81 -5.91 -24.61 24.85
N GLU A 82 -4.73 -25.04 24.41
CA GLU A 82 -3.94 -26.04 25.13
C GLU A 82 -3.53 -25.57 26.53
N GLU A 83 -3.11 -24.32 26.67
CA GLU A 83 -2.79 -23.72 27.97
C GLU A 83 -4.02 -23.70 28.89
N MET A 84 -5.18 -23.31 28.37
CA MET A 84 -6.43 -23.31 29.12
C MET A 84 -6.81 -24.72 29.57
N ILE A 85 -6.70 -25.72 28.68
CA ILE A 85 -7.00 -27.12 29.02
C ILE A 85 -6.05 -27.63 30.12
N LYS A 86 -4.76 -27.31 30.04
CA LYS A 86 -3.77 -27.66 31.07
C LYS A 86 -4.12 -27.01 32.40
N ALA A 87 -4.43 -25.71 32.41
CA ALA A 87 -4.82 -25.00 33.63
C ALA A 87 -6.06 -25.61 34.28
N VAL A 88 -7.10 -25.90 33.50
CA VAL A 88 -8.30 -26.59 33.99
C VAL A 88 -7.93 -27.96 34.55
N SER A 89 -7.15 -28.76 33.84
CA SER A 89 -6.73 -30.09 34.32
C SER A 89 -5.98 -30.04 35.65
N VAL A 90 -5.13 -29.03 35.86
CA VAL A 90 -4.35 -28.88 37.10
C VAL A 90 -5.25 -28.45 38.27
N HIS A 91 -6.18 -27.54 38.04
CA HIS A 91 -6.98 -26.95 39.11
C HIS A 91 -8.31 -27.67 39.38
N LYS A 92 -8.77 -28.54 38.46
CA LYS A 92 -10.06 -29.24 38.54
C LYS A 92 -10.29 -29.92 39.88
N GLU A 93 -9.34 -30.74 40.35
CA GLU A 93 -9.50 -31.50 41.59
C GLU A 93 -9.46 -30.62 42.86
N ALA A 94 -8.73 -29.50 42.82
CA ALA A 94 -8.73 -28.55 43.93
C ALA A 94 -10.09 -27.84 44.04
N VAL A 95 -10.59 -27.32 42.91
CA VAL A 95 -11.88 -26.62 42.84
C VAL A 95 -13.03 -27.55 43.17
N MET A 96 -13.03 -28.79 42.67
CA MET A 96 -14.08 -29.77 43.01
C MET A 96 -14.12 -30.06 44.52
N ARG A 97 -12.96 -30.24 45.17
CA ARG A 97 -12.91 -30.47 46.62
C ARG A 97 -13.45 -29.29 47.40
N GLU A 98 -13.06 -28.06 47.05
CA GLU A 98 -13.54 -26.84 47.71
C GLU A 98 -15.06 -26.69 47.57
N ILE A 99 -15.61 -26.93 46.37
CA ILE A 99 -17.06 -26.89 46.15
C ILE A 99 -17.76 -27.96 47.00
N LEU A 100 -17.25 -29.19 47.02
CA LEU A 100 -17.85 -30.28 47.80
C LEU A 100 -17.79 -29.98 49.30
N GLU A 101 -16.68 -29.44 49.80
CA GLU A 101 -16.54 -29.04 51.21
C GLU A 101 -17.59 -27.99 51.59
N LEU A 102 -17.76 -26.96 50.76
CA LEU A 102 -18.79 -25.93 50.97
C LEU A 102 -20.22 -26.49 50.92
N VAL A 103 -20.49 -27.45 50.03
CA VAL A 103 -21.82 -28.08 49.91
C VAL A 103 -22.14 -28.98 51.10
N TYR A 104 -21.14 -29.70 51.63
CA TYR A 104 -21.33 -30.60 52.76
C TYR A 104 -21.26 -29.89 54.14
N ASP A 105 -20.77 -28.66 54.21
CA ASP A 105 -20.73 -27.84 55.43
C ASP A 105 -22.12 -27.23 55.76
N ILE A 106 -23.07 -28.09 56.12
CA ILE A 106 -24.40 -27.66 56.55
C ILE A 106 -24.28 -26.98 57.92
N LYS A 107 -24.54 -25.67 57.95
CA LYS A 107 -24.60 -24.87 59.16
C LYS A 107 -26.04 -24.41 59.44
N PRO A 108 -26.86 -25.22 60.14
CA PRO A 108 -28.22 -24.83 60.49
C PRO A 108 -28.16 -23.57 61.35
N LYS A 109 -28.81 -22.51 60.86
CA LYS A 109 -28.98 -21.28 61.63
C LYS A 109 -30.46 -21.03 61.78
N VAL A 110 -30.86 -20.78 63.02
CA VAL A 110 -32.18 -20.27 63.31
C VAL A 110 -32.31 -18.90 62.63
N HIS A 111 -33.48 -18.64 62.05
CA HIS A 111 -33.75 -17.35 61.42
C HIS A 111 -33.53 -16.22 62.43
N GLN A 112 -32.94 -15.11 61.98
CA GLN A 112 -32.50 -14.00 62.86
C GLN A 112 -33.63 -13.43 63.75
N ASN A 113 -34.87 -13.59 63.32
CA ASN A 113 -36.07 -13.09 63.99
C ASN A 113 -36.82 -14.14 64.82
N TYR A 114 -36.26 -15.33 65.02
CA TYR A 114 -36.92 -16.34 65.85
C TYR A 114 -37.05 -15.83 67.29
N ARG A 115 -38.28 -15.88 67.81
CA ARG A 115 -38.61 -15.52 69.19
C ARG A 115 -39.13 -16.78 69.87
N VAL A 116 -38.61 -17.06 71.07
CA VAL A 116 -39.15 -18.10 71.95
C VAL A 116 -40.34 -17.47 72.67
N ASP A 117 -41.55 -17.91 72.35
CA ASP A 117 -42.73 -17.57 73.14
C ASP A 117 -42.62 -18.30 74.49
N MET A 118 -42.62 -17.54 75.59
CA MET A 118 -42.84 -18.06 76.95
C MET A 118 -44.32 -17.94 77.31
#